data_AF-A0A9P1NZ61-F1
#
_entry.id   AF-A0A9P1NZ61-F1
#
_cell.length_a   1.000
_cell.length_b   1.000
_cell.length_c   1.000
_cell.angle_alpha   90.00
_cell.angle_beta   90.00
_cell.angle_gamma   90.00
#
_symmetry.space_group_name_H-M   'P 1'
#
loop_
_entity.id
_entity.type
_entity.pdbx_description
1 polymer ?
#
loop_
_entity_poly.entity_id
_entity_poly.type
_entity_poly.pdbx_seq_one_letter_code
_entity_poly.pdbx_strand_id
1 'polypeptide(L)'
;MALSPNPLIGLKADHFRHPLDLQATNALKQIPGLDVIVRQLLGSVGEQFFYLENIASSVLVGEKQLPYLHNLLLSACQTLDLEPPQLYVRSSPVPNAYTLAMRGKQPFIVLHTSLVDLLTPEEIQAVIGHELGHLKCEHGVYLTLANLIILAAGQFSTLGALLVQSLQTQILEWVRCAEFTCDRAALLATQDPRVVMSVLMKLSGGSPTLAPQLNLDAFLEQAIAYDQMSSDELGELLKQAQTAQLTHPLPVLRAREIYRWASSPDYNFLLQSGKIVYNNKVTNSGGWRNW
;
A
#
# COMPACT_ATOMS: atom_id res chain seq x y z
N MET A 1 27.28 -5.44 -0.91
CA MET A 1 26.58 -4.47 -1.76
C MET A 1 25.32 -5.14 -2.24
N ALA A 2 24.15 -4.80 -1.69
CA ALA A 2 22.89 -5.22 -2.29
C ALA A 2 22.80 -4.53 -3.65
N LEU A 3 22.55 -5.30 -4.71
CA LEU A 3 22.37 -4.78 -6.06
C LEU A 3 21.13 -3.88 -6.06
N SER A 4 21.25 -2.65 -6.56
CA SER A 4 20.08 -1.80 -6.74
C SER A 4 19.06 -2.52 -7.64
N PRO A 5 17.75 -2.44 -7.33
CA PRO A 5 16.68 -3.02 -8.14
C PRO A 5 16.77 -2.61 -9.61
N ASN A 6 16.36 -3.48 -10.53
CA ASN A 6 16.36 -3.16 -11.95
C ASN A 6 15.14 -2.27 -12.27
N PRO A 7 15.31 -1.16 -12.99
CA PRO A 7 14.19 -0.35 -13.42
C PRO A 7 13.18 -1.11 -14.29
N LEU A 8 11.89 -0.99 -14.00
CA LEU A 8 10.80 -1.61 -14.77
C LEU A 8 10.11 -0.56 -15.64
N ILE A 9 10.83 -0.06 -16.65
CA ILE A 9 10.35 1.01 -17.54
C ILE A 9 9.06 0.57 -18.24
N GLY A 10 8.03 1.42 -18.23
CA GLY A 10 6.72 1.13 -18.82
C GLY A 10 5.82 0.26 -17.93
N LEU A 11 6.16 0.05 -16.66
CA LEU A 11 5.30 -0.65 -15.70
C LEU A 11 3.97 0.10 -15.56
N LYS A 12 2.85 -0.57 -15.82
CA LYS A 12 1.49 -0.07 -15.61
C LYS A 12 0.86 -0.77 -14.41
N ALA A 13 -0.13 -0.14 -13.79
CA ALA A 13 -0.89 -0.70 -12.67
C ALA A 13 -1.39 -2.13 -12.98
N ASP A 14 -2.01 -2.32 -14.15
CA ASP A 14 -2.61 -3.60 -14.56
C ASP A 14 -1.60 -4.74 -14.71
N HIS A 15 -0.30 -4.44 -14.86
CA HIS A 15 0.73 -5.47 -14.99
C HIS A 15 0.97 -6.25 -13.68
N PHE A 16 0.74 -5.63 -12.52
CA PHE A 16 0.97 -6.25 -11.21
C PHE A 16 -0.28 -6.26 -10.33
N ARG A 17 -1.37 -5.60 -10.73
CA ARG A 17 -2.62 -5.54 -9.97
C ARG A 17 -3.11 -6.93 -9.58
N HIS A 18 -3.47 -7.08 -8.31
CA HIS A 18 -4.02 -8.33 -7.82
C HIS A 18 -5.41 -8.56 -8.42
N PRO A 19 -5.76 -9.79 -8.88
CA PRO A 19 -7.08 -10.07 -9.46
C PRO A 19 -8.24 -9.71 -8.53
N LEU A 20 -8.09 -9.97 -7.22
CA LEU A 20 -9.10 -9.60 -6.21
C LEU A 20 -9.27 -8.09 -6.09
N ASP A 21 -8.20 -7.30 -6.18
CA ASP A 21 -8.29 -5.84 -6.19
C ASP A 21 -9.00 -5.35 -7.45
N LEU A 22 -8.64 -5.87 -8.62
CA LEU A 22 -9.32 -5.53 -9.87
C LEU A 22 -10.83 -5.84 -9.79
N GLN A 23 -11.18 -7.02 -9.28
CA GLN A 23 -12.57 -7.43 -9.11
C GLN A 23 -13.31 -6.51 -8.11
N ALA A 24 -12.74 -6.28 -6.93
CA ALA A 24 -13.34 -5.42 -5.91
C ALA A 24 -13.48 -3.97 -6.40
N THR A 25 -12.48 -3.45 -7.11
CA THR A 25 -12.51 -2.11 -7.70
C THR A 25 -13.63 -2.00 -8.73
N ASN A 26 -13.78 -2.99 -9.59
CA ASN A 26 -14.87 -3.03 -10.56
C ASN A 26 -16.23 -3.14 -9.87
N ALA A 27 -16.35 -3.92 -8.79
CA ALA A 27 -17.58 -4.01 -7.99
C ALA A 27 -17.97 -2.66 -7.39
N LEU A 28 -17.02 -1.93 -6.76
CA LEU A 28 -17.27 -0.59 -6.23
C LEU A 28 -17.72 0.38 -7.34
N LYS A 29 -17.10 0.33 -8.53
CA LYS A 29 -17.50 1.17 -9.68
C LYS A 29 -18.92 0.92 -10.18
N GLN A 30 -19.51 -0.24 -9.91
CA GLN A 30 -20.90 -0.53 -10.26
C GLN A 30 -21.92 -0.01 -9.24
N ILE A 31 -21.48 0.49 -8.07
CA ILE A 31 -22.39 1.04 -7.07
C ILE A 31 -22.97 2.38 -7.56
N PRO A 32 -24.29 2.48 -7.78
CA PRO A 32 -24.90 3.70 -8.33
C PRO A 32 -24.65 4.92 -7.43
N GLY A 33 -24.15 6.01 -8.02
CA GLY A 33 -23.93 7.28 -7.33
C GLY A 33 -22.69 7.32 -6.44
N LEU A 34 -21.91 6.24 -6.34
CA LEU A 34 -20.65 6.22 -5.59
C LEU A 34 -19.65 7.24 -6.15
N ASP A 35 -19.58 7.36 -7.47
CA ASP A 35 -18.74 8.32 -8.18
C ASP A 35 -19.08 9.78 -7.83
N VAL A 36 -20.37 10.09 -7.67
CA VAL A 36 -20.84 11.42 -7.25
C VAL A 36 -20.45 11.70 -5.80
N ILE A 37 -20.66 10.73 -4.90
CA ILE A 37 -20.27 10.84 -3.48
C ILE A 37 -18.77 11.08 -3.36
N VAL A 38 -17.98 10.26 -4.04
CA VAL A 38 -16.52 10.38 -4.09
C VAL A 38 -16.11 11.77 -4.58
N ARG A 39 -16.68 12.25 -5.69
CA ARG A 39 -16.35 13.58 -6.25
C ARG A 39 -16.75 14.73 -5.33
N GLN A 40 -17.81 14.60 -4.54
CA GLN A 40 -18.23 15.63 -3.59
C GLN A 40 -17.34 15.67 -2.35
N LEU A 41 -16.81 14.51 -1.93
CA LEU A 41 -15.91 14.41 -0.78
C LEU A 41 -14.47 14.82 -1.13
N LEU A 42 -13.99 14.46 -2.33
CA LEU A 42 -12.71 14.88 -2.88
C LEU A 42 -12.76 16.37 -3.25
N GLY A 43 -12.05 17.21 -2.51
CA GLY A 43 -12.06 18.67 -2.60
C GLY A 43 -12.76 19.38 -1.44
N SER A 44 -13.24 18.63 -0.43
CA SER A 44 -13.84 19.20 0.76
C SER A 44 -12.82 19.93 1.66
N VAL A 45 -13.31 20.83 2.52
CA VAL A 45 -12.49 21.55 3.52
C VAL A 45 -11.77 20.56 4.45
N GLY A 46 -12.36 19.39 4.71
CA GLY A 46 -11.74 18.35 5.54
C GLY A 46 -10.43 17.81 4.95
N GLU A 47 -10.42 17.54 3.64
CA GLU A 47 -9.20 17.10 2.93
C GLU A 47 -8.09 18.16 3.05
N GLN A 48 -8.44 19.44 2.87
CA GLN A 48 -7.49 20.55 3.01
C GLN A 48 -6.97 20.69 4.45
N PHE A 49 -7.83 20.49 5.44
CA PHE A 49 -7.42 20.49 6.85
C PHE A 49 -6.42 19.37 7.14
N PHE A 50 -6.71 18.14 6.73
CA PHE A 50 -5.78 17.01 6.89
C PHE A 50 -4.46 17.24 6.17
N TYR A 51 -4.48 17.80 4.95
CA TYR A 51 -3.27 18.18 4.22
C TYR A 51 -2.42 19.17 5.01
N LEU A 52 -3.04 20.25 5.49
CA LEU A 52 -2.35 21.31 6.23
C LEU A 52 -1.81 20.82 7.56
N GLU A 53 -2.59 20.04 8.33
CA GLU A 53 -2.16 19.47 9.61
C GLU A 53 -0.95 18.55 9.43
N ASN A 54 -1.03 17.64 8.44
CA ASN A 54 0.03 16.67 8.20
C ASN A 54 1.32 17.35 7.73
N ILE A 55 1.24 18.36 6.85
CA ILE A 55 2.43 19.09 6.41
C ILE A 55 2.99 19.97 7.52
N ALA A 56 2.14 20.62 8.31
CA ALA A 56 2.60 21.51 9.39
C ALA A 56 3.33 20.75 10.52
N SER A 57 2.98 19.48 10.73
CA SER A 57 3.51 18.66 11.82
C SER A 57 4.53 17.61 11.38
N SER A 58 5.03 17.70 10.13
CA SER A 58 5.97 16.72 9.57
C SER A 58 7.20 17.37 8.95
N VAL A 59 8.28 16.60 8.89
CA VAL A 59 9.57 17.00 8.32
C VAL A 59 9.61 16.58 6.85
N LEU A 60 9.72 17.54 5.93
CA LEU A 60 9.85 17.24 4.49
C LEU A 60 11.20 16.57 4.19
N VAL A 61 11.17 15.47 3.44
CA VAL A 61 12.36 14.73 2.99
C VAL A 61 12.84 15.29 1.65
N GLY A 62 14.14 15.45 1.49
CA GLY A 62 14.78 15.91 0.25
C GLY A 62 16.30 15.77 0.27
N GLU A 63 16.96 16.20 -0.81
CA GLU A 63 18.43 16.09 -0.95
C GLU A 63 19.23 16.71 0.19
N LYS A 64 18.70 17.77 0.83
CA LYS A 64 19.38 18.47 1.94
C LYS A 64 18.88 18.04 3.33
N GLN A 65 17.81 17.25 3.40
CA GLN A 65 17.14 16.91 4.64
C GLN A 65 16.65 15.46 4.57
N LEU A 66 17.26 14.57 5.36
CA LEU A 66 17.05 13.13 5.27
C LEU A 66 17.35 12.56 3.86
N PRO A 67 18.52 12.88 3.26
CA PRO A 67 18.85 12.50 1.88
C PRO A 67 18.82 11.00 1.64
N TYR A 68 19.10 10.22 2.68
CA TYR A 68 19.03 8.77 2.65
C TYR A 68 17.61 8.26 2.30
N LEU A 69 16.57 8.76 2.98
CA LEU A 69 15.18 8.41 2.70
C LEU A 69 14.74 8.93 1.32
N HIS A 70 15.25 10.11 0.93
CA HIS A 70 15.00 10.67 -0.39
C HIS A 70 15.51 9.73 -1.49
N ASN A 71 16.71 9.17 -1.35
CA ASN A 71 17.28 8.24 -2.32
C ASN A 71 16.50 6.92 -2.40
N LEU A 72 16.00 6.40 -1.27
CA LEU A 72 15.12 5.21 -1.28
C LEU A 72 13.86 5.46 -2.10
N LEU A 73 13.23 6.64 -1.92
CA LEU A 73 12.05 7.05 -2.68
C LEU A 73 12.37 7.15 -4.17
N LEU A 74 13.42 7.87 -4.54
CA LEU A 74 13.80 8.05 -5.94
C LEU A 74 14.09 6.69 -6.62
N SER A 75 14.80 5.80 -5.93
CA SER A 75 15.08 4.46 -6.41
C SER A 75 13.79 3.64 -6.58
N ALA A 76 12.87 3.67 -5.61
CA ALA A 76 11.59 2.96 -5.73
C ALA A 76 10.71 3.52 -6.87
N CYS A 77 10.67 4.85 -7.04
CA CYS A 77 9.96 5.52 -8.12
C CYS A 77 10.55 5.17 -9.49
N GLN A 78 11.87 5.12 -9.61
CA GLN A 78 12.56 4.70 -10.82
C GLN A 78 12.24 3.24 -11.16
N THR A 79 12.22 2.35 -10.16
CA THR A 79 11.85 0.95 -10.34
C THR A 79 10.41 0.79 -10.79
N LEU A 80 9.48 1.50 -10.15
CA LEU A 80 8.05 1.40 -10.41
C LEU A 80 7.56 2.30 -11.55
N ASP A 81 8.46 3.01 -12.24
CA ASP A 81 8.15 3.95 -13.33
C ASP A 81 7.11 5.02 -12.93
N LEU A 82 7.40 5.74 -11.85
CA LEU A 82 6.55 6.77 -11.27
C LEU A 82 7.30 8.10 -11.14
N GLU A 83 6.58 9.21 -11.27
CA GLU A 83 7.09 10.49 -10.79
C GLU A 83 7.21 10.45 -9.25
N PRO A 84 8.24 11.07 -8.65
CA PRO A 84 8.34 11.10 -7.20
C PRO A 84 7.23 11.95 -6.54
N PRO A 85 6.46 11.41 -5.58
CA PRO A 85 5.62 12.21 -4.69
C PRO A 85 6.48 12.96 -3.67
N GLN A 86 5.88 13.83 -2.86
CA GLN A 86 6.56 14.33 -1.67
C GLN A 86 6.66 13.22 -0.62
N LEU A 87 7.70 13.26 0.22
CA LEU A 87 7.87 12.33 1.34
C LEU A 87 8.08 13.13 2.61
N TYR A 88 7.37 12.75 3.66
CA TYR A 88 7.43 13.39 4.97
C TYR A 88 7.75 12.37 6.06
N VAL A 89 8.37 12.83 7.15
CA VAL A 89 8.51 12.06 8.39
C VAL A 89 7.73 12.75 9.50
N ARG A 90 6.85 12.01 10.16
CA ARG A 90 6.04 12.48 11.30
C ARG A 90 6.48 11.79 12.58
N SER A 91 6.63 12.56 13.64
CA SER A 91 6.89 12.00 14.98
C SER A 91 5.67 11.19 15.44
N SER A 92 5.87 9.90 15.70
CA SER A 92 4.82 9.02 16.23
C SER A 92 5.43 7.77 16.86
N PRO A 93 4.91 7.33 18.03
CA PRO A 93 5.38 6.11 18.69
C PRO A 93 4.83 4.83 18.06
N VAL A 94 3.86 4.92 17.14
CA VAL A 94 3.23 3.76 16.49
C VAL A 94 3.78 3.63 15.06
N PRO A 95 4.44 2.50 14.71
CA PRO A 95 4.93 2.28 13.36
C PRO A 95 3.80 2.36 12.35
N ASN A 96 3.91 3.28 11.39
CA ASN A 96 2.94 3.42 10.31
C ASN A 96 3.56 4.16 9.11
N ALA A 97 2.94 3.96 7.96
CA ALA A 97 3.10 4.79 6.77
C ALA A 97 1.73 4.95 6.12
N TYR A 98 1.55 6.02 5.35
CA TYR A 98 0.36 6.19 4.54
C TYR A 98 0.60 7.16 3.40
N THR A 99 -0.27 7.08 2.41
CA THR A 99 -0.25 7.95 1.24
C THR A 99 -1.53 8.77 1.14
N LEU A 100 -1.40 10.05 0.80
CA LEU A 100 -2.52 10.91 0.46
C LEU A 100 -2.35 11.46 -0.96
N ALA A 101 -3.40 11.30 -1.77
CA ALA A 101 -3.52 11.91 -3.08
C ALA A 101 -4.76 12.79 -3.09
N MET A 102 -4.59 14.06 -3.45
CA MET A 102 -5.67 15.04 -3.51
C MET A 102 -5.72 15.68 -4.89
N ARG A 103 -6.93 16.03 -5.32
CA ARG A 103 -7.15 16.68 -6.61
C ARG A 103 -6.40 18.00 -6.72
N GLY A 104 -5.62 18.15 -7.78
CA GLY A 104 -4.86 19.37 -8.05
C GLY A 104 -3.71 19.68 -7.07
N LYS A 105 -3.28 18.70 -6.26
CA LYS A 105 -2.10 18.79 -5.40
C LYS A 105 -1.12 17.67 -5.73
N GLN A 106 0.15 17.89 -5.38
CA GLN A 106 1.14 16.82 -5.48
C GLN A 106 0.81 15.75 -4.42
N PRO A 107 0.77 14.46 -4.78
CA PRO A 107 0.59 13.40 -3.80
C PRO A 107 1.79 13.34 -2.84
N PHE A 108 1.57 12.83 -1.64
CA PHE A 108 2.64 12.67 -0.66
C PHE A 108 2.49 11.40 0.18
N ILE A 109 3.63 10.90 0.65
CA ILE A 109 3.76 9.77 1.56
C ILE A 109 4.26 10.30 2.90
N VAL A 110 3.75 9.74 4.00
CA VAL A 110 4.23 10.03 5.36
C VAL A 110 4.74 8.75 6.00
N LEU A 111 5.95 8.81 6.57
CA LEU A 111 6.51 7.75 7.41
C LEU A 111 6.50 8.19 8.87
N HIS A 112 6.13 7.29 9.78
CA HIS A 112 6.31 7.54 11.21
C HIS A 112 7.74 7.25 11.66
N THR A 113 8.25 8.04 12.61
CA THR A 113 9.61 7.85 13.16
C THR A 113 9.83 6.45 13.73
N SER A 114 8.85 5.89 14.45
CA SER A 114 8.91 4.52 14.98
C SER A 114 9.00 3.43 13.90
N LEU A 115 8.50 3.68 12.68
CA LEU A 115 8.68 2.77 11.55
C LEU A 115 10.11 2.86 11.00
N VAL A 116 10.65 4.07 10.90
CA VAL A 116 12.04 4.31 10.49
C VAL A 116 13.04 3.70 11.48
N ASP A 117 12.75 3.74 12.77
CA ASP A 117 13.60 3.14 13.82
C ASP A 117 13.54 1.60 13.84
N LEU A 118 12.44 1.02 13.37
CA LEU A 118 12.20 -0.44 13.40
C LEU A 118 12.81 -1.17 12.18
N LEU A 119 12.80 -0.53 11.01
CA LEU A 119 13.05 -1.18 9.74
C LEU A 119 14.47 -0.93 9.20
N THR A 120 15.00 -1.90 8.47
CA THR A 120 16.25 -1.72 7.72
C THR A 120 16.04 -0.81 6.51
N PRO A 121 17.12 -0.28 5.93
CA PRO A 121 17.10 0.36 4.62
C PRO A 121 16.18 -0.20 3.55
N GLU A 122 16.33 -1.49 3.25
CA GLU A 122 15.60 -2.19 2.20
C GLU A 122 14.13 -2.38 2.59
N GLU A 123 13.86 -2.59 3.87
CA GLU A 123 12.51 -2.70 4.43
C GLU A 123 11.75 -1.36 4.38
N ILE A 124 12.42 -0.24 4.65
CA ILE A 124 11.84 1.10 4.44
C ILE A 124 11.53 1.31 2.95
N GLN A 125 12.42 0.88 2.05
CA GLN A 125 12.16 0.96 0.62
C GLN A 125 10.95 0.09 0.21
N ALA A 126 10.77 -1.07 0.81
CA ALA A 126 9.57 -1.90 0.61
C ALA A 126 8.30 -1.18 1.05
N VAL A 127 8.31 -0.51 2.22
CA VAL A 127 7.18 0.31 2.68
C VAL A 127 6.91 1.46 1.72
N ILE A 128 7.93 2.17 1.25
CA ILE A 128 7.75 3.22 0.24
C ILE A 128 7.19 2.63 -1.06
N GLY A 129 7.67 1.47 -1.52
CA GLY A 129 7.16 0.77 -2.69
C GLY A 129 5.70 0.36 -2.55
N HIS A 130 5.30 -0.07 -1.35
CA HIS A 130 3.91 -0.36 -1.00
C HIS A 130 3.02 0.88 -1.16
N GLU A 131 3.43 1.99 -0.55
CA GLU A 131 2.73 3.27 -0.61
C GLU A 131 2.64 3.83 -2.05
N LEU A 132 3.72 3.70 -2.83
CA LEU A 132 3.72 4.01 -4.26
C LEU A 132 2.76 3.13 -5.05
N GLY A 133 2.52 1.88 -4.62
CA GLY A 133 1.50 1.00 -5.18
C GLY A 133 0.10 1.60 -5.10
N HIS A 134 -0.26 2.21 -3.96
CA HIS A 134 -1.53 2.92 -3.83
C HIS A 134 -1.67 4.09 -4.81
N LEU A 135 -0.59 4.84 -5.07
CA LEU A 135 -0.59 5.91 -6.06
C LEU A 135 -0.69 5.36 -7.49
N LYS A 136 0.13 4.36 -7.84
CA LYS A 136 0.15 3.76 -9.18
C LYS A 136 -1.23 3.21 -9.58
N CYS A 137 -1.94 2.62 -8.63
CA CYS A 137 -3.22 1.95 -8.85
C CYS A 137 -4.45 2.82 -8.52
N GLU A 138 -4.24 4.12 -8.23
CA GLU A 138 -5.31 5.09 -7.95
C GLU A 138 -6.21 4.74 -6.75
N HIS A 139 -5.62 4.10 -5.74
CA HIS A 139 -6.32 3.66 -4.53
C HIS A 139 -6.73 4.81 -3.60
N GLY A 140 -6.04 5.96 -3.67
CA GLY A 140 -6.28 7.10 -2.75
C GLY A 140 -7.73 7.59 -2.71
N VAL A 141 -8.43 7.52 -3.85
CA VAL A 141 -9.82 7.94 -3.99
C VAL A 141 -10.76 7.17 -3.05
N TYR A 142 -10.63 5.84 -3.03
CA TYR A 142 -11.49 4.97 -2.24
C TYR A 142 -11.02 4.85 -0.78
N LEU A 143 -9.71 5.02 -0.52
CA LEU A 143 -9.16 5.07 0.85
C LEU A 143 -9.70 6.29 1.62
N THR A 144 -9.76 7.45 0.99
CA THR A 144 -10.36 8.66 1.60
C THR A 144 -11.82 8.41 1.97
N LEU A 145 -12.59 7.79 1.07
CA LEU A 145 -13.98 7.42 1.34
C LEU A 145 -14.09 6.44 2.51
N ALA A 146 -13.23 5.42 2.57
CA ALA A 146 -13.21 4.44 3.66
C ALA A 146 -13.03 5.12 5.03
N ASN A 147 -12.04 6.01 5.14
CA ASN A 147 -11.74 6.74 6.38
C ASN A 147 -12.91 7.63 6.82
N LEU A 148 -13.56 8.32 5.88
CA LEU A 148 -14.70 9.18 6.19
C LEU A 148 -15.93 8.38 6.67
N ILE A 149 -16.19 7.22 6.06
CA ILE A 149 -17.28 6.33 6.49
C ILE A 149 -17.05 5.82 7.91
N ILE A 150 -15.81 5.44 8.25
CA ILE A 150 -15.44 5.00 9.59
C ILE A 150 -15.62 6.14 10.60
N LEU A 151 -15.18 7.37 10.28
CA LEU A 151 -15.33 8.53 11.16
C LEU A 151 -16.80 8.95 11.36
N ALA A 152 -17.63 8.79 10.33
CA ALA A 152 -19.06 9.11 10.39
C ALA A 152 -19.91 7.98 11.01
N ALA A 153 -19.30 6.87 11.44
CA ALA A 153 -20.01 5.75 12.05
C ALA A 153 -20.83 6.23 13.27
N GLY A 154 -22.12 5.84 13.30
CA GLY A 154 -23.04 6.24 14.37
C GLY A 154 -23.72 7.59 14.20
N GLN A 155 -23.42 8.36 13.14
CA GLN A 155 -24.11 9.62 12.82
C GLN A 155 -25.34 9.44 11.91
N PHE A 156 -25.58 8.22 11.43
CA PHE A 156 -26.65 7.92 10.49
C PHE A 156 -27.93 7.46 11.19
N SER A 157 -29.10 7.75 10.60
CA SER A 157 -30.39 7.19 11.03
C SER A 157 -30.39 5.66 10.90
N THR A 158 -31.31 4.94 11.55
CA THR A 158 -31.32 3.45 11.53
C THR A 158 -31.31 2.86 10.11
N LEU A 159 -32.10 3.43 9.18
CA LEU A 159 -32.09 3.00 7.78
C LEU A 159 -30.81 3.41 7.05
N GLY A 160 -30.28 4.61 7.34
CA GLY A 160 -29.01 5.06 6.80
C GLY A 160 -27.83 4.21 7.28
N ALA A 161 -27.87 3.75 8.53
CA ALA A 161 -26.84 2.93 9.14
C ALA A 161 -26.71 1.56 8.46
N LEU A 162 -27.83 0.93 8.05
CA LEU A 162 -27.79 -0.33 7.32
C LEU A 162 -27.15 -0.18 5.92
N LEU A 163 -27.50 0.90 5.21
CA LEU A 163 -26.91 1.20 3.90
C LEU A 163 -25.41 1.50 4.01
N VAL A 164 -25.03 2.33 4.99
CA VAL A 164 -23.63 2.67 5.25
C VAL A 164 -22.84 1.44 5.68
N GLN A 165 -23.40 0.55 6.49
CA GLN A 165 -22.74 -0.68 6.91
C GLN A 165 -22.48 -1.65 5.74
N SER A 166 -23.44 -1.77 4.81
CA SER A 166 -23.25 -2.57 3.58
C SER A 166 -22.15 -1.99 2.70
N LEU A 167 -22.13 -0.67 2.51
CA LEU A 167 -21.09 0.01 1.76
C LEU A 167 -19.73 -0.09 2.45
N GLN A 168 -19.69 0.08 3.78
CA GLN A 168 -18.49 -0.03 4.60
C GLN A 168 -17.87 -1.43 4.47
N THR A 169 -18.68 -2.49 4.51
CA THR A 169 -18.19 -3.86 4.34
C THR A 169 -17.50 -4.06 2.98
N GLN A 170 -18.14 -3.59 1.90
CA GLN A 170 -17.58 -3.68 0.55
C GLN A 170 -16.30 -2.85 0.38
N ILE A 171 -16.26 -1.66 0.98
CA ILE A 171 -15.06 -0.82 0.95
C ILE A 171 -13.94 -1.45 1.77
N LEU A 172 -14.21 -2.00 2.95
CA LEU A 172 -13.19 -2.67 3.76
C LEU A 172 -12.68 -3.95 3.07
N GLU A 173 -13.54 -4.68 2.38
CA GLU A 173 -13.12 -5.78 1.51
C GLU A 173 -12.20 -5.29 0.39
N TRP A 174 -12.59 -4.23 -0.29
CA TRP A 174 -11.77 -3.61 -1.31
C TRP A 174 -10.41 -3.15 -0.77
N VAL A 175 -10.35 -2.49 0.40
CA VAL A 175 -9.08 -2.08 1.02
C VAL A 175 -8.18 -3.29 1.23
N ARG A 176 -8.72 -4.38 1.77
CA ARG A 176 -7.96 -5.62 1.97
C ARG A 176 -7.44 -6.22 0.66
N CYS A 177 -8.22 -6.14 -0.42
CA CYS A 177 -7.77 -6.58 -1.73
C CYS A 177 -6.65 -5.68 -2.29
N ALA A 178 -6.77 -4.35 -2.12
CA ALA A 178 -5.79 -3.37 -2.56
C ALA A 178 -4.42 -3.58 -1.90
N GLU A 179 -4.39 -4.02 -0.63
CA GLU A 179 -3.14 -4.35 0.09
C GLU A 179 -2.30 -5.40 -0.65
N PHE A 180 -2.91 -6.43 -1.25
CA PHE A 180 -2.17 -7.43 -2.03
C PHE A 180 -1.52 -6.82 -3.28
N THR A 181 -2.18 -5.87 -3.94
CA THR A 181 -1.58 -5.14 -5.07
C THR A 181 -0.40 -4.29 -4.60
N CYS A 182 -0.53 -3.62 -3.46
CA CYS A 182 0.53 -2.78 -2.93
C CYS A 182 1.73 -3.61 -2.41
N ASP A 183 1.49 -4.81 -1.88
CA ASP A 183 2.57 -5.76 -1.57
C ASP A 183 3.34 -6.20 -2.81
N ARG A 184 2.64 -6.42 -3.93
CA ARG A 184 3.31 -6.69 -5.21
C ARG A 184 4.16 -5.49 -5.66
N ALA A 185 3.68 -4.27 -5.48
CA ALA A 185 4.49 -3.06 -5.74
C ALA A 185 5.73 -2.99 -4.84
N ALA A 186 5.60 -3.31 -3.55
CA ALA A 186 6.72 -3.42 -2.62
C ALA A 186 7.75 -4.46 -3.08
N LEU A 187 7.29 -5.63 -3.52
CA LEU A 187 8.16 -6.67 -4.05
C LEU A 187 8.86 -6.23 -5.34
N LEU A 188 8.16 -5.56 -6.26
CA LEU A 188 8.81 -5.03 -7.47
C LEU A 188 9.85 -3.97 -7.12
N ALA A 189 9.57 -3.11 -6.14
CA ALA A 189 10.47 -2.05 -5.72
C ALA A 189 11.76 -2.60 -5.11
N THR A 190 11.73 -3.70 -4.36
CA THR A 190 12.93 -4.29 -3.72
C THR A 190 13.52 -5.47 -4.48
N GLN A 191 12.72 -6.13 -5.31
CA GLN A 191 13.00 -7.39 -6.01
C GLN A 191 13.47 -8.53 -5.08
N ASP A 192 13.16 -8.46 -3.79
CA ASP A 192 13.44 -9.50 -2.80
C ASP A 192 12.20 -9.78 -1.94
N PRO A 193 11.59 -10.98 -2.06
CA PRO A 193 10.40 -11.33 -1.28
C PRO A 193 10.69 -11.42 0.22
N ARG A 194 11.92 -11.77 0.63
CA ARG A 194 12.26 -11.86 2.05
C ARG A 194 12.20 -10.49 2.72
N VAL A 195 12.52 -9.41 2.01
CA VAL A 195 12.41 -8.05 2.53
C VAL A 195 10.96 -7.70 2.85
N VAL A 196 10.04 -7.92 1.91
CA VAL A 196 8.61 -7.60 2.11
C VAL A 196 8.01 -8.46 3.22
N MET A 197 8.32 -9.76 3.24
CA MET A 197 7.84 -10.66 4.31
C MET A 197 8.44 -10.30 5.69
N SER A 198 9.69 -9.82 5.73
CA SER A 198 10.33 -9.31 6.96
C SER A 198 9.63 -8.05 7.48
N VAL A 199 9.22 -7.12 6.61
CA VAL A 199 8.40 -5.97 7.00
C VAL A 199 7.11 -6.44 7.68
N LEU A 200 6.36 -7.34 7.05
CA LEU A 200 5.10 -7.86 7.59
C LEU A 200 5.29 -8.55 8.95
N MET A 201 6.37 -9.31 9.11
CA MET A 201 6.75 -9.92 10.39
C MET A 201 7.03 -8.86 11.47
N LYS A 202 7.86 -7.85 11.14
CA LYS A 202 8.22 -6.77 12.08
C LYS A 202 7.04 -5.89 12.46
N LEU A 203 6.10 -5.64 11.54
CA LEU A 203 4.87 -4.92 11.86
C LEU A 203 3.91 -5.74 12.74
N SER A 204 4.02 -7.07 12.74
CA SER A 204 3.17 -7.96 13.54
C SER A 204 3.62 -8.06 15.01
N GLY A 205 4.92 -7.94 15.29
CA GLY A 205 5.44 -8.14 16.65
C GLY A 205 6.86 -7.61 16.90
N GLY A 206 7.38 -6.78 16.01
CA GLY A 206 8.70 -6.20 16.11
C GLY A 206 8.77 -4.94 16.96
N SER A 207 9.96 -4.70 17.48
CA SER A 207 10.41 -3.44 18.08
C SER A 207 11.90 -3.30 17.77
N PRO A 208 12.54 -2.13 17.95
CA PRO A 208 13.99 -2.01 17.77
C PRO A 208 14.81 -3.03 18.58
N THR A 209 14.29 -3.48 19.73
CA THR A 209 14.96 -4.48 20.59
C THR A 209 14.65 -5.93 20.21
N LEU A 210 13.45 -6.20 19.67
CA LEU A 210 13.01 -7.54 19.28
C LEU A 210 13.36 -7.88 17.83
N ALA A 211 13.44 -6.89 16.94
CA ALA A 211 13.66 -7.09 15.51
C ALA A 211 14.90 -7.95 15.18
N PRO A 212 16.05 -7.83 15.88
CA PRO A 212 17.20 -8.71 15.63
C PRO A 212 17.00 -10.17 16.05
N GLN A 213 15.99 -10.46 16.88
CA GLN A 213 15.68 -11.79 17.42
C GLN A 213 14.58 -12.49 16.61
N LEU A 214 13.89 -11.76 15.72
CA LEU A 214 12.83 -12.34 14.90
C LEU A 214 13.43 -13.24 13.81
N ASN A 215 12.75 -14.36 13.55
CA ASN A 215 13.15 -15.32 12.53
C ASN A 215 12.07 -15.41 11.46
N LEU A 216 12.41 -15.01 10.23
CA LEU A 216 11.48 -14.98 9.12
C LEU A 216 10.97 -16.38 8.74
N ASP A 217 11.83 -17.39 8.77
CA ASP A 217 11.44 -18.75 8.40
C ASP A 217 10.42 -19.31 9.41
N ALA A 218 10.60 -19.05 10.71
CA ALA A 218 9.62 -19.39 11.75
C ALA A 218 8.29 -18.65 11.59
N PHE A 219 8.31 -17.39 11.17
CA PHE A 219 7.09 -16.63 10.85
C PHE A 219 6.35 -17.20 9.63
N LEU A 220 7.08 -17.70 8.63
CA LEU A 220 6.48 -18.37 7.48
C LEU A 220 5.92 -19.75 7.82
N GLU A 221 6.59 -20.52 8.69
CA GLU A 221 6.04 -21.76 9.24
C GLU A 221 4.72 -21.50 9.99
N GLN A 222 4.65 -20.42 10.77
CA GLN A 222 3.40 -19.98 11.41
C GLN A 222 2.31 -19.67 10.37
N ALA A 223 2.64 -18.98 9.27
CA ALA A 223 1.70 -18.67 8.21
C ALA A 223 1.15 -19.92 7.51
N ILE A 224 2.01 -20.93 7.29
CA ILE A 224 1.61 -22.23 6.72
C ILE A 224 0.70 -22.99 7.69
N ALA A 225 1.06 -23.03 8.98
CA ALA A 225 0.25 -23.70 10.00
C ALA A 225 -1.15 -23.07 10.13
N TYR A 226 -1.25 -21.72 10.10
CA TYR A 226 -2.52 -21.01 10.12
C TYR A 226 -3.45 -21.42 8.97
N ASP A 227 -2.89 -21.61 7.77
CA ASP A 227 -3.66 -22.00 6.59
C ASP A 227 -4.13 -23.47 6.63
N GLN A 228 -3.33 -24.35 7.21
CA GLN A 228 -3.70 -25.76 7.39
C GLN A 228 -4.80 -25.92 8.45
N MET A 229 -4.76 -25.11 9.51
CA MET A 229 -5.79 -25.11 10.56
C MET A 229 -7.15 -24.63 10.07
N SER A 230 -7.20 -23.82 9.00
CA SER A 230 -8.44 -23.34 8.39
C SER A 230 -8.90 -24.19 7.21
N SER A 231 -8.42 -25.43 7.06
CA SER A 231 -8.72 -26.25 5.86
C SER A 231 -10.15 -26.82 5.81
N ASP A 232 -10.91 -26.74 6.90
CA ASP A 232 -12.32 -27.12 6.94
C ASP A 232 -13.25 -25.92 6.78
N GLU A 233 -14.53 -26.19 6.46
CA GLU A 233 -15.52 -25.14 6.15
C GLU A 233 -15.74 -24.18 7.33
N LEU A 234 -15.70 -24.70 8.57
CA LEU A 234 -15.80 -23.88 9.78
C LEU A 234 -14.55 -23.00 9.96
N GLY A 235 -13.35 -23.52 9.71
CA GLY A 235 -12.10 -22.77 9.77
C GLY A 235 -12.05 -21.61 8.78
N GLU A 236 -12.46 -21.83 7.52
CA GLU A 236 -12.54 -20.75 6.53
C GLU A 236 -13.59 -19.69 6.91
N LEU A 237 -14.75 -20.08 7.43
CA LEU A 237 -15.76 -19.14 7.93
C LEU A 237 -15.21 -18.27 9.08
N LEU A 238 -14.52 -18.87 10.05
CA LEU A 238 -13.94 -18.15 11.18
C LEU A 238 -12.84 -17.17 10.74
N LYS A 239 -12.01 -17.57 9.77
CA LYS A 239 -10.97 -16.73 9.16
C LYS A 239 -11.56 -15.53 8.42
N GLN A 240 -12.62 -15.76 7.64
CA GLN A 240 -13.36 -14.70 6.98
C GLN A 240 -13.97 -13.73 8.00
N ALA A 241 -14.61 -14.25 9.05
CA ALA A 241 -15.23 -13.43 10.10
C ALA A 241 -14.20 -12.57 10.85
N GLN A 242 -13.04 -13.13 11.21
CA GLN A 242 -11.95 -12.38 11.86
C GLN A 242 -11.38 -11.30 10.94
N THR A 243 -11.22 -11.62 9.65
CA THR A 243 -10.62 -10.69 8.68
C THR A 243 -11.58 -9.58 8.27
N ALA A 244 -12.90 -9.80 8.33
CA ALA A 244 -13.92 -8.86 7.88
C ALA A 244 -13.86 -7.50 8.60
N GLN A 245 -13.45 -7.47 9.87
CA GLN A 245 -13.37 -6.25 10.68
C GLN A 245 -12.00 -5.56 10.60
N LEU A 246 -11.01 -6.16 9.95
CA LEU A 246 -9.67 -5.59 9.82
C LEU A 246 -9.60 -4.64 8.63
N THR A 247 -8.88 -3.53 8.82
CA THR A 247 -8.55 -2.60 7.74
C THR A 247 -7.47 -3.17 6.81
N HIS A 248 -6.62 -4.05 7.30
CA HIS A 248 -5.58 -4.74 6.54
C HIS A 248 -5.77 -6.25 6.66
N PRO A 249 -5.47 -7.06 5.62
CA PRO A 249 -5.44 -8.51 5.76
C PRO A 249 -4.42 -8.93 6.80
N LEU A 250 -4.59 -10.13 7.36
CA LEU A 250 -3.64 -10.69 8.31
C LEU A 250 -2.23 -10.73 7.69
N PRO A 251 -1.18 -10.22 8.40
CA PRO A 251 0.17 -10.16 7.87
C PRO A 251 0.72 -11.51 7.36
N VAL A 252 0.34 -12.61 8.03
CA VAL A 252 0.70 -13.98 7.62
C VAL A 252 0.13 -14.36 6.24
N LEU A 253 -1.07 -13.91 5.91
CA LEU A 253 -1.68 -14.16 4.59
C LEU A 253 -0.99 -13.34 3.50
N ARG A 254 -0.68 -12.08 3.80
CA ARG A 254 0.08 -11.18 2.90
C ARG A 254 1.47 -11.74 2.59
N ALA A 255 2.19 -12.21 3.61
CA ALA A 255 3.51 -12.82 3.43
C ALA A 255 3.45 -14.05 2.52
N ARG A 256 2.44 -14.91 2.71
CA ARG A 256 2.21 -16.07 1.84
C ARG A 256 1.91 -15.67 0.39
N GLU A 257 1.04 -14.68 0.17
CA GLU A 257 0.71 -14.21 -1.19
C GLU A 257 1.95 -13.63 -1.89
N ILE A 258 2.83 -12.95 -1.15
CA ILE A 258 4.13 -12.50 -1.68
C ILE A 258 5.01 -13.68 -2.07
N TYR A 259 5.17 -14.67 -1.20
CA TYR A 259 5.94 -15.88 -1.51
C TYR A 259 5.43 -16.60 -2.77
N ARG A 260 4.10 -16.73 -2.90
CA ARG A 260 3.46 -17.33 -4.08
C ARG A 260 3.71 -16.52 -5.34
N TRP A 261 3.50 -15.22 -5.30
CA TRP A 261 3.65 -14.37 -6.48
C TRP A 261 5.11 -14.24 -6.92
N ALA A 262 6.06 -14.14 -5.98
CA ALA A 262 7.49 -14.15 -6.26
C ALA A 262 7.97 -15.40 -7.01
N SER A 263 7.28 -16.53 -6.80
CA SER A 263 7.56 -17.80 -7.48
C SER A 263 6.81 -17.96 -8.81
N SER A 264 5.97 -17.00 -9.20
CA SER A 264 5.11 -17.11 -10.37
C SER A 264 5.83 -16.77 -11.69
N PRO A 265 5.38 -17.33 -12.83
CA PRO A 265 5.85 -16.90 -14.15
C PRO A 265 5.61 -15.42 -14.42
N ASP A 266 4.49 -14.87 -13.94
CA ASP A 266 4.11 -13.46 -14.16
C ASP A 266 5.13 -12.50 -13.56
N TYR A 267 5.55 -12.75 -12.31
CA TYR A 267 6.58 -11.94 -11.66
C TYR A 267 7.92 -12.03 -12.41
N ASN A 268 8.33 -13.24 -12.78
CA ASN A 268 9.56 -13.45 -13.55
C ASN A 268 9.52 -12.76 -14.92
N PHE A 269 8.38 -12.77 -15.59
CA PHE A 269 8.17 -12.09 -16.85
C PHE A 269 8.33 -10.57 -16.71
N LEU A 270 7.79 -9.97 -15.65
CA LEU A 270 7.95 -8.53 -15.39
C LEU A 270 9.43 -8.14 -15.20
N LEU A 271 10.17 -8.90 -14.40
CA LEU A 271 11.60 -8.63 -14.16
C LEU A 271 12.47 -8.80 -15.41
N GLN A 272 12.09 -9.70 -16.33
CA GLN A 272 12.81 -9.92 -17.58
C GLN A 272 12.44 -8.87 -18.65
N SER A 273 11.19 -8.41 -18.67
CA SER A 273 10.68 -7.45 -19.66
C SER A 273 11.31 -6.06 -19.55
N GLY A 274 11.86 -5.69 -18.37
CA GLY A 274 12.66 -4.48 -18.18
C GLY A 274 13.94 -4.41 -19.04
N LYS A 275 14.31 -5.49 -19.74
CA LYS A 275 15.44 -5.53 -20.68
C LYS A 275 15.09 -5.20 -22.14
N ILE A 276 13.84 -4.93 -22.48
CA ILE A 276 13.45 -4.62 -23.86
C ILE A 276 13.77 -3.15 -24.19
N VAL A 277 14.87 -2.97 -24.92
CA VAL A 277 15.43 -1.72 -25.47
C VAL A 277 14.37 -0.82 -26.11
N TYR A 278 14.41 0.49 -25.81
CA TYR A 278 13.71 1.51 -26.59
C TYR A 278 14.63 2.65 -27.06
N ASN A 279 14.44 3.03 -28.33
CA ASN A 279 15.12 4.09 -29.06
C ASN A 279 14.76 5.48 -28.49
N ASN A 280 15.76 6.34 -28.32
CA ASN A 280 15.74 7.70 -27.73
C ASN A 280 14.79 8.71 -28.42
N LYS A 281 13.47 8.57 -28.32
CA LYS A 281 12.52 9.63 -28.70
C LYS A 281 11.23 9.61 -27.88
N VAL A 282 11.28 9.99 -26.60
CA VAL A 282 10.10 10.56 -25.92
C VAL A 282 10.55 11.72 -25.02
N THR A 283 10.01 12.91 -25.30
CA THR A 283 10.21 14.13 -24.52
C THR A 283 9.37 14.08 -23.24
N ASN A 284 10.01 14.35 -22.12
CA ASN A 284 9.40 14.38 -20.79
C ASN A 284 8.47 15.60 -20.67
N SER A 285 7.17 15.41 -20.79
CA SER A 285 6.18 16.46 -20.52
C SER A 285 4.88 15.87 -19.99
N GLY A 286 4.75 15.82 -18.67
CA GLY A 286 3.51 15.37 -18.04
C GLY A 286 3.60 15.28 -16.53
N GLY A 287 3.94 16.39 -15.85
CA GLY A 287 3.81 16.44 -14.39
C GLY A 287 2.39 16.07 -13.95
N TRP A 288 2.24 15.44 -12.79
CA TRP A 288 0.97 15.06 -12.11
C TRP A 288 -0.25 15.94 -12.49
N ARG A 289 -0.91 15.64 -13.62
CA ARG A 289 -2.02 16.44 -14.16
C ARG A 289 -3.34 15.67 -14.26
N ASN A 290 -3.39 14.45 -13.73
CA ASN A 290 -4.53 13.55 -13.87
C ASN A 290 -5.19 13.14 -12.54
N TRP A 291 -5.02 13.91 -11.47
CA TRP A 291 -5.76 13.76 -10.21
C TRP A 291 -6.71 14.94 -9.98
#